data_AF-A0A944RNZ7-F1
#
_entry.id   AF-A0A944RNZ7-F1
#
_cell.length_a   1.000
_cell.length_b   1.000
_cell.length_c   1.000
_cell.angle_alpha   90.00
_cell.angle_beta   90.00
_cell.angle_gamma   90.00
#
_symmetry.space_group_name_H-M   'P 1'
#
loop_
_entity.id
_entity.type
_entity.pdbx_description
1 polymer ?
#
loop_
_entity_poly.entity_id
_entity_poly.type
_entity_poly.pdbx_seq_one_letter_code
_entity_poly.pdbx_strand_id
1 'polypeptide(L)'
;MGGTLDIKTFYYPLRHLSPCTFNIAIGLRTVVSIHPFSEGMVKVSSKGFESAEFSIDKVPFDHPLGLIFSIASYFRAEGVHIDIKSSSPPRSALGGSSSAAVALVGLFLKIFENMNGEPFSRQKAAILAHGLEESVAGVPCGFQDQLAAAFGGVNAWYWTGKAGGPLFKRKAVIEKSSFKEFENHFL
;
A
#
# COMPACT_ATOMS: atom_id res chain seq x y z
N MET A 1 -12.05 12.73 -5.05
CA MET A 1 -12.51 13.88 -4.23
C MET A 1 -12.08 13.67 -2.79
N GLY A 2 -11.78 14.73 -2.03
CA GLY A 2 -11.45 14.62 -0.60
C GLY A 2 -10.09 13.97 -0.30
N GLY A 3 -9.13 14.01 -1.24
CA GLY A 3 -7.89 13.25 -1.18
C GLY A 3 -6.83 13.72 -0.18
N THR A 4 -7.15 14.67 0.70
CA THR A 4 -6.26 15.09 1.82
C THR A 4 -6.90 14.79 3.17
N LEU A 5 -8.21 14.52 3.17
CA LEU A 5 -8.97 14.23 4.39
C LEU A 5 -8.60 12.87 4.98
N ASP A 6 -7.84 12.04 4.27
CA ASP A 6 -7.34 10.74 4.72
C ASP A 6 -6.08 10.81 5.59
N ILE A 7 -5.45 11.99 5.69
CA ILE A 7 -4.33 12.24 6.59
C ILE A 7 -4.86 12.53 8.00
N LYS A 8 -4.25 11.90 9.02
CA LYS A 8 -4.60 12.03 10.45
C LYS A 8 -4.78 13.47 10.90
N THR A 9 -3.87 14.35 10.49
CA THR A 9 -3.88 15.79 10.80
C THR A 9 -5.20 16.47 10.42
N PHE A 10 -5.89 15.99 9.38
CA PHE A 10 -7.15 16.57 8.92
C PHE A 10 -8.38 15.84 9.46
N TYR A 11 -8.46 14.50 9.35
CA TYR A 11 -9.71 13.84 9.76
C TYR A 11 -9.96 13.87 11.26
N TYR A 12 -8.92 13.93 12.11
CA TYR A 12 -9.14 13.94 13.57
C TYR A 12 -9.87 15.23 14.02
N PRO A 13 -9.38 16.45 13.70
CA PRO A 13 -10.10 17.68 14.01
C PRO A 13 -11.46 17.77 13.31
N LEU A 14 -11.53 17.30 12.06
CA LEU A 14 -12.73 17.38 11.23
C LEU A 14 -13.73 16.26 11.48
N ARG A 15 -13.50 15.36 12.46
CA ARG A 15 -14.33 14.16 12.69
C ARG A 15 -15.83 14.46 12.83
N HIS A 16 -16.19 15.64 13.32
CA HIS A 16 -17.56 16.10 13.52
C HIS A 16 -18.30 16.35 12.20
N LEU A 17 -17.58 16.51 11.08
CA LEU A 17 -18.10 16.72 9.73
C LEU A 17 -18.13 15.43 8.89
N SER A 18 -17.82 14.27 9.48
CA SER A 18 -17.76 12.98 8.76
C SER A 18 -16.86 13.01 7.52
N PRO A 19 -15.54 13.31 7.68
CA PRO A 19 -14.61 13.48 6.57
C PRO A 19 -14.57 12.25 5.67
N CYS A 20 -14.59 12.47 4.36
CA CYS A 20 -14.74 11.40 3.37
C CYS A 20 -13.81 11.59 2.18
N THR A 21 -13.19 10.50 1.73
CA THR A 21 -12.38 10.43 0.52
C THR A 21 -13.02 9.49 -0.49
N PHE A 22 -13.11 9.93 -1.74
CA PHE A 22 -13.56 9.12 -2.87
C PHE A 22 -12.38 8.79 -3.76
N ASN A 23 -12.19 7.50 -4.05
CA ASN A 23 -11.16 7.02 -4.97
C ASN A 23 -11.65 5.88 -5.88
N ILE A 24 -10.87 5.65 -6.93
CA ILE A 24 -11.13 4.66 -7.97
C ILE A 24 -9.83 3.92 -8.21
N ALA A 25 -9.84 2.60 -8.04
CA ALA A 25 -8.74 1.76 -8.49
C ALA A 25 -8.87 1.52 -10.00
N ILE A 26 -7.82 1.84 -10.75
CA ILE A 26 -7.77 1.68 -12.21
C ILE A 26 -6.90 0.48 -12.61
N GLY A 27 -7.00 0.06 -13.87
CA GLY A 27 -6.33 -1.13 -14.42
C GLY A 27 -4.79 -1.07 -14.49
N LEU A 28 -4.15 -0.06 -13.91
CA LEU A 28 -2.69 0.09 -13.85
C LEU A 28 -2.13 -0.64 -12.63
N ARG A 29 -1.86 -1.94 -12.81
CA ARG A 29 -1.40 -2.82 -11.73
C ARG A 29 0.09 -2.64 -11.41
N THR A 30 0.41 -2.86 -10.13
CA THR A 30 1.76 -3.12 -9.64
C THR A 30 1.85 -4.59 -9.24
N VAL A 31 2.89 -5.26 -9.70
CA VAL A 31 3.18 -6.68 -9.40
C VAL A 31 4.50 -6.73 -8.66
N VAL A 32 4.55 -7.53 -7.60
CA VAL A 32 5.74 -7.78 -6.81
C VAL A 32 6.02 -9.28 -6.82
N SER A 33 7.28 -9.65 -7.07
CA SER A 33 7.77 -11.03 -6.97
C SER A 33 8.99 -11.09 -6.06
N ILE A 34 9.18 -12.25 -5.42
CA ILE A 34 10.33 -12.54 -4.57
C ILE A 34 11.07 -13.73 -5.17
N HIS A 35 12.39 -13.60 -5.29
CA HIS A 35 13.29 -14.64 -5.81
C HIS A 35 14.42 -14.92 -4.81
N PRO A 36 14.98 -16.14 -4.77
CA PRO A 36 16.19 -16.41 -3.99
C PRO A 36 17.34 -15.49 -4.39
N PHE A 37 18.14 -15.08 -3.42
CA PHE A 37 19.31 -14.22 -3.56
C PHE A 37 20.38 -14.58 -2.52
N SER A 38 21.44 -13.79 -2.41
CA SER A 38 22.54 -13.98 -1.47
C SER A 38 22.08 -13.93 -0.01
N GLU A 39 22.51 -14.92 0.77
CA GLU A 39 22.21 -15.04 2.21
C GLU A 39 22.58 -13.76 3.00
N GLY A 40 21.73 -13.38 3.95
CA GLY A 40 21.89 -12.16 4.76
C GLY A 40 21.67 -10.83 4.02
N MET A 41 21.43 -10.88 2.71
CA MET A 41 21.21 -9.71 1.86
C MET A 41 19.77 -9.62 1.39
N VAL A 42 19.32 -8.39 1.15
CA VAL A 42 18.07 -8.10 0.44
C VAL A 42 18.39 -7.19 -0.74
N LYS A 43 17.92 -7.59 -1.93
CA LYS A 43 18.00 -6.78 -3.14
C LYS A 43 16.61 -6.29 -3.52
N VAL A 44 16.50 -5.04 -3.95
CA VAL A 44 15.26 -4.47 -4.48
C VAL A 44 15.52 -3.93 -5.89
N SER A 45 14.67 -4.35 -6.84
CA SER A 45 14.64 -3.81 -8.20
C SER A 45 13.26 -3.26 -8.52
N SER A 46 13.22 -2.07 -9.12
CA SER A 46 11.99 -1.47 -9.61
C SER A 46 12.26 -0.64 -10.86
N LYS A 47 11.40 -0.77 -11.88
CA LYS A 47 11.56 -0.01 -13.13
C LYS A 47 11.52 1.49 -12.84
N GLY A 48 12.55 2.22 -13.29
CA GLY A 48 12.67 3.67 -13.10
C GLY A 48 13.45 4.08 -11.83
N PHE A 49 13.98 3.11 -11.09
CA PHE A 49 14.91 3.31 -9.98
C PHE A 49 16.17 2.49 -10.20
N GLU A 50 17.31 2.97 -9.69
CA GLU A 50 18.51 2.15 -9.58
C GLU A 50 18.23 1.01 -8.60
N SER A 51 18.63 -0.22 -8.97
CA SER A 51 18.49 -1.35 -8.05
C SER A 51 19.48 -1.19 -6.91
N ALA A 52 19.07 -1.57 -5.70
CA ALA A 52 19.91 -1.46 -4.52
C ALA A 52 19.89 -2.78 -3.74
N GLU A 53 20.97 -3.07 -3.04
CA GLU A 53 21.10 -4.23 -2.18
C GLU A 53 21.82 -3.86 -0.89
N PHE A 54 21.35 -4.41 0.21
CA PHE A 54 21.90 -4.15 1.54
C PHE A 54 21.81 -5.42 2.39
N SER A 55 22.65 -5.50 3.42
CA SER A 55 22.43 -6.47 4.49
C SER A 55 21.14 -6.11 5.22
N ILE A 56 20.32 -7.11 5.57
CA ILE A 56 19.00 -6.90 6.19
C ILE A 56 19.07 -6.06 7.48
N ASP A 57 20.19 -6.13 8.22
CA ASP A 57 20.41 -5.40 9.47
C ASP A 57 20.93 -3.97 9.27
N LYS A 58 21.30 -3.60 8.02
CA LYS A 58 21.90 -2.30 7.67
C LYS A 58 21.13 -1.56 6.59
N VAL A 59 19.86 -1.92 6.39
CA VAL A 59 19.00 -1.34 5.37
C VAL A 59 18.75 0.15 5.68
N PRO A 60 19.03 1.08 4.75
CA PRO A 60 18.72 2.48 4.91
C PRO A 60 17.24 2.75 4.57
N PHE A 61 16.51 3.38 5.51
CA PHE A 61 15.13 3.80 5.27
C PHE A 61 15.03 5.18 4.59
N ASP A 62 16.05 6.04 4.77
CA ASP A 62 16.23 7.26 3.97
C ASP A 62 16.89 6.91 2.62
N HIS A 63 16.13 6.24 1.76
CA HIS A 63 16.54 5.82 0.43
C HIS A 63 15.33 5.88 -0.51
N PRO A 64 15.50 6.11 -1.84
CA PRO A 64 14.37 6.10 -2.78
C PRO A 64 13.52 4.82 -2.78
N LEU A 65 14.11 3.68 -2.38
CA LEU A 65 13.44 2.39 -2.19
C LEU A 65 13.20 2.05 -0.71
N GLY A 66 13.38 3.01 0.20
CA GLY A 66 13.35 2.86 1.65
C GLY A 66 12.06 2.25 2.19
N LEU A 67 10.92 2.55 1.58
CA LEU A 67 9.64 1.94 1.93
C LEU A 67 9.65 0.42 1.72
N ILE A 68 10.13 -0.06 0.57
CA ILE A 68 10.20 -1.49 0.25
C ILE A 68 11.17 -2.20 1.20
N PHE A 69 12.29 -1.54 1.44
CA PHE A 69 13.33 -1.95 2.37
C PHE A 69 12.83 -2.04 3.82
N SER A 70 11.98 -1.12 4.26
CA SER A 70 11.34 -1.18 5.59
C SER A 70 10.41 -2.38 5.73
N ILE A 71 9.68 -2.75 4.66
CA ILE A 71 8.82 -3.94 4.64
C ILE A 71 9.67 -5.20 4.70
N ALA A 72 10.76 -5.28 3.94
CA ALA A 72 11.70 -6.39 4.01
C ALA A 72 12.27 -6.56 5.43
N SER A 73 12.66 -5.45 6.07
CA SER A 73 13.14 -5.43 7.45
C SER A 73 12.09 -5.92 8.45
N TYR A 74 10.84 -5.43 8.34
CA TYR A 74 9.72 -5.84 9.18
C TYR A 74 9.48 -7.36 9.15
N PHE A 75 9.61 -7.98 7.98
CA PHE A 75 9.41 -9.42 7.81
C PHE A 75 10.69 -10.26 7.93
N ARG A 76 11.85 -9.65 8.24
CA ARG A 76 13.17 -10.30 8.24
C ARG A 76 13.44 -11.07 6.93
N ALA A 77 13.09 -10.44 5.80
CA ALA A 77 13.22 -11.02 4.47
C ALA A 77 14.65 -10.90 3.95
N GLU A 78 15.54 -11.77 4.42
CA GLU A 78 16.92 -11.93 3.94
C GLU A 78 17.04 -13.07 2.92
N GLY A 79 18.12 -13.07 2.14
CA GLY A 79 18.32 -14.09 1.10
C GLY A 79 17.38 -13.91 -0.09
N VAL A 80 16.82 -12.71 -0.29
CA VAL A 80 15.81 -12.48 -1.33
C VAL A 80 16.05 -11.26 -2.21
N HIS A 81 15.61 -11.39 -3.46
CA HIS A 81 15.46 -10.31 -4.42
C HIS A 81 13.98 -9.99 -4.60
N ILE A 82 13.59 -8.78 -4.25
CA ILE A 82 12.27 -8.21 -4.43
C ILE A 82 12.25 -7.46 -5.77
N ASP A 83 11.48 -7.96 -6.74
CA ASP A 83 11.30 -7.35 -8.05
C ASP A 83 9.92 -6.71 -8.17
N ILE A 84 9.87 -5.43 -8.55
CA ILE A 84 8.67 -4.61 -8.59
C ILE A 84 8.43 -4.13 -10.02
N LYS A 85 7.29 -4.54 -10.59
CA LYS A 85 6.83 -4.14 -11.91
C LYS A 85 5.56 -3.32 -11.80
N SER A 86 5.68 -2.02 -12.05
CA SER A 86 4.52 -1.13 -12.13
C SER A 86 4.21 -0.80 -13.59
N SER A 87 2.93 -0.87 -13.94
CA SER A 87 2.40 -0.36 -15.21
C SER A 87 2.06 1.13 -15.16
N SER A 88 2.06 1.74 -13.98
CA SER A 88 1.94 3.18 -13.85
C SER A 88 3.23 3.86 -14.30
N PRO A 89 3.16 4.98 -15.06
CA PRO A 89 4.32 5.81 -15.31
C PRO A 89 4.98 6.26 -14.00
N PRO A 90 6.31 6.40 -13.94
CA PRO A 90 6.98 6.99 -12.79
C PRO A 90 6.44 8.39 -12.49
N ARG A 91 6.26 8.71 -11.20
CA ARG A 91 5.80 10.04 -10.72
C ARG A 91 4.44 10.49 -11.26
N SER A 92 3.57 9.55 -11.60
CA SER A 92 2.19 9.81 -12.06
C SER A 92 1.23 10.29 -10.96
N ALA A 93 1.65 10.26 -9.69
CA ALA A 93 0.79 10.49 -8.53
C ALA A 93 -0.41 9.52 -8.44
N LEU A 94 -0.28 8.31 -9.01
CA LEU A 94 -1.32 7.26 -8.98
C LEU A 94 -1.14 6.24 -7.84
N GLY A 95 -0.45 6.61 -6.77
CA GLY A 95 -0.24 5.71 -5.62
C GLY A 95 0.67 4.50 -5.91
N GLY A 96 1.67 4.66 -6.79
CA GLY A 96 2.58 3.57 -7.18
C GLY A 96 3.37 2.96 -6.03
N SER A 97 3.95 3.79 -5.15
CA SER A 97 4.71 3.34 -3.97
C SER A 97 3.81 2.60 -2.97
N SER A 98 2.65 3.18 -2.66
CA SER A 98 1.68 2.58 -1.73
C SER A 98 1.09 1.27 -2.29
N SER A 99 0.89 1.18 -3.61
CA SER A 99 0.49 -0.05 -4.29
C SER A 99 1.56 -1.14 -4.20
N ALA A 100 2.83 -0.79 -4.42
CA ALA A 100 3.96 -1.72 -4.27
C ALA A 100 4.08 -2.21 -2.81
N ALA A 101 3.91 -1.31 -1.85
CA ALA A 101 3.94 -1.63 -0.41
C ALA A 101 2.82 -2.61 -0.02
N VAL A 102 1.58 -2.34 -0.42
CA VAL A 102 0.43 -3.24 -0.17
C VAL A 102 0.63 -4.59 -0.84
N ALA A 103 1.14 -4.63 -2.07
CA ALA A 103 1.41 -5.87 -2.79
C ALA A 103 2.47 -6.71 -2.07
N LEU A 104 3.58 -6.09 -1.63
CA LEU A 104 4.66 -6.79 -0.93
C LEU A 104 4.22 -7.30 0.46
N VAL A 105 3.55 -6.44 1.25
CA VAL A 105 2.98 -6.87 2.54
C VAL A 105 1.98 -8.01 2.32
N GLY A 106 1.10 -7.88 1.34
CA GLY A 106 0.13 -8.91 1.00
C GLY A 106 0.78 -10.24 0.60
N LEU A 107 1.89 -10.19 -0.14
CA LEU A 107 2.68 -11.36 -0.51
C LEU A 107 3.23 -12.06 0.74
N PHE A 108 3.84 -11.33 1.68
CA PHE A 108 4.34 -11.93 2.93
C PHE A 108 3.22 -12.51 3.79
N LEU A 109 2.10 -11.77 3.97
CA LEU A 109 0.94 -12.30 4.70
C LEU A 109 0.38 -13.58 4.06
N LYS A 110 0.41 -13.68 2.73
CA LYS A 110 -0.01 -14.90 2.02
C LYS A 110 0.96 -16.07 2.25
N ILE A 111 2.26 -15.80 2.34
CA ILE A 111 3.26 -16.81 2.71
C ILE A 111 3.00 -17.32 4.12
N PHE A 112 2.78 -16.43 5.10
CA PHE A 112 2.50 -16.86 6.49
C PHE A 112 1.16 -17.57 6.66
N GLU A 113 0.13 -17.20 5.88
CA GLU A 113 -1.11 -17.97 5.82
C GLU A 113 -0.84 -19.43 5.45
N ASN A 114 0.01 -19.66 4.46
CA ASN A 114 0.35 -21.01 4.00
C ASN A 114 1.24 -21.77 5.00
N MET A 115 2.09 -21.07 5.76
CA MET A 115 3.02 -21.70 6.72
C MET A 115 2.38 -21.96 8.08
N ASN A 116 1.61 -21.01 8.61
CA ASN A 116 1.17 -20.97 10.00
C ASN A 116 -0.36 -20.94 10.15
N GLY A 117 -1.11 -20.88 9.04
CA GLY A 117 -2.58 -20.88 9.04
C GLY A 117 -3.23 -19.56 9.43
N GLU A 118 -2.48 -18.47 9.58
CA GLU A 118 -3.07 -17.16 9.87
C GLU A 118 -3.85 -16.64 8.65
N PRO A 119 -5.15 -16.33 8.76
CA PRO A 119 -5.95 -15.91 7.61
C PRO A 119 -5.45 -14.60 7.00
N PHE A 120 -5.32 -14.57 5.67
CA PHE A 120 -4.98 -13.39 4.91
C PHE A 120 -6.05 -12.30 5.08
N SER A 121 -5.61 -11.07 5.34
CA SER A 121 -6.49 -9.91 5.46
C SER A 121 -5.97 -8.72 4.66
N ARG A 122 -6.78 -8.28 3.70
CA ARG A 122 -6.54 -7.06 2.91
C ARG A 122 -6.46 -5.83 3.78
N GLN A 123 -7.28 -5.77 4.84
CA GLN A 123 -7.26 -4.66 5.78
C GLN A 123 -5.95 -4.64 6.58
N LYS A 124 -5.49 -5.80 7.07
CA LYS A 124 -4.18 -5.89 7.74
C LYS A 124 -3.05 -5.45 6.80
N ALA A 125 -3.07 -5.90 5.54
CA ALA A 125 -2.07 -5.50 4.55
C ALA A 125 -2.03 -3.98 4.33
N ALA A 126 -3.20 -3.36 4.14
CA ALA A 126 -3.32 -1.91 3.95
C ALA A 126 -2.83 -1.12 5.18
N ILE A 127 -3.28 -1.51 6.38
CA ILE A 127 -2.89 -0.83 7.63
C ILE A 127 -1.39 -0.94 7.88
N LEU A 128 -0.81 -2.13 7.69
CA LEU A 128 0.63 -2.33 7.89
C LEU A 128 1.45 -1.55 6.86
N ALA A 129 1.06 -1.58 5.57
CA ALA A 129 1.72 -0.80 4.54
C ALA A 129 1.67 0.72 4.81
N HIS A 130 0.53 1.23 5.29
CA HIS A 130 0.38 2.63 5.69
C HIS A 130 1.26 3.01 6.89
N GLY A 131 1.30 2.17 7.93
CA GLY A 131 2.14 2.42 9.09
C GLY A 131 3.63 2.40 8.77
N LEU A 132 4.08 1.50 7.91
CA LEU A 132 5.47 1.47 7.43
C LEU A 132 5.82 2.69 6.57
N GLU A 133 4.90 3.13 5.70
CA GLU A 133 5.07 4.37 4.93
C GLU A 133 5.18 5.61 5.82
N GLU A 134 4.27 5.77 6.79
CA GLU A 134 4.36 6.87 7.77
C GLU A 134 5.67 6.83 8.57
N SER A 135 6.12 5.64 8.98
CA SER A 135 7.36 5.47 9.73
C SER A 135 8.59 5.87 8.92
N VAL A 136 8.63 5.54 7.63
CA VAL A 136 9.74 5.88 6.73
C VAL A 136 9.70 7.36 6.35
N ALA A 137 8.50 7.90 6.10
CA ALA A 137 8.33 9.31 5.75
C ALA A 137 8.58 10.27 6.93
N GLY A 138 8.43 9.80 8.16
CA GLY A 138 8.59 10.60 9.38
C GLY A 138 7.47 11.64 9.59
N VAL A 139 6.39 11.57 8.81
CA VAL A 139 5.27 12.50 8.85
C VAL A 139 3.94 11.76 8.65
N PRO A 140 2.80 12.30 9.10
CA PRO A 140 1.49 11.72 8.80
C PRO A 140 1.24 11.63 7.29
N CYS A 141 0.88 10.43 6.82
CA CYS A 141 0.61 10.15 5.41
C CYS A 141 -0.87 9.89 5.15
N GLY A 142 -1.30 10.09 3.90
CA GLY A 142 -2.62 9.67 3.44
C GLY A 142 -2.74 8.15 3.46
N PHE A 143 -3.97 7.65 3.44
CA PHE A 143 -4.27 6.22 3.51
C PHE A 143 -5.12 5.73 2.33
N GLN A 144 -5.62 6.64 1.48
CA GLN A 144 -6.52 6.26 0.40
C GLN A 144 -5.87 5.33 -0.64
N ASP A 145 -4.56 5.48 -0.90
CA ASP A 145 -3.86 4.74 -1.94
C ASP A 145 -3.69 3.26 -1.56
N GLN A 146 -3.33 2.98 -0.31
CA GLN A 146 -3.26 1.62 0.22
C GLN A 146 -4.64 0.96 0.20
N LEU A 147 -5.69 1.70 0.52
CA LEU A 147 -7.05 1.17 0.49
C LEU A 147 -7.52 0.88 -0.94
N ALA A 148 -7.18 1.73 -1.91
CA ALA A 148 -7.44 1.46 -3.33
C ALA A 148 -6.69 0.20 -3.79
N ALA A 149 -5.40 0.09 -3.46
CA ALA A 149 -4.57 -1.06 -3.82
C ALA A 149 -5.07 -2.37 -3.20
N ALA A 150 -5.50 -2.33 -1.93
CA ALA A 150 -5.93 -3.53 -1.21
C ALA A 150 -7.33 -4.00 -1.61
N PHE A 151 -8.27 -3.09 -1.85
CA PHE A 151 -9.68 -3.43 -2.03
C PHE A 151 -10.17 -3.36 -3.48
N GLY A 152 -9.55 -2.52 -4.32
CA GLY A 152 -10.00 -2.27 -5.69
C GLY A 152 -11.39 -1.61 -5.78
N GLY A 153 -11.84 -1.35 -7.00
CA GLY A 153 -13.17 -0.80 -7.30
C GLY A 153 -13.29 0.71 -7.05
N VAL A 154 -14.54 1.18 -6.96
CA VAL A 154 -14.91 2.58 -6.77
C VAL A 154 -15.48 2.74 -5.37
N ASN A 155 -14.80 3.48 -4.50
CA ASN A 155 -15.14 3.53 -3.07
C ASN A 155 -15.17 4.95 -2.51
N ALA A 156 -16.04 5.13 -1.52
CA ALA A 156 -16.00 6.22 -0.57
C ALA A 156 -15.54 5.70 0.81
N TRP A 157 -14.57 6.38 1.40
CA TRP A 157 -13.95 6.05 2.68
C TRP A 157 -14.26 7.16 3.67
N TYR A 158 -14.99 6.82 4.74
CA TYR A 158 -15.33 7.75 5.80
C TYR A 158 -14.36 7.57 6.97
N TRP A 159 -13.59 8.59 7.29
CA TRP A 159 -12.57 8.56 8.34
C TRP A 159 -13.22 8.82 9.69
N THR A 160 -13.11 7.87 10.61
CA THR A 160 -13.94 7.93 11.83
C THR A 160 -13.39 8.89 12.89
N GLY A 161 -12.05 9.01 12.98
CA GLY A 161 -11.38 9.78 14.02
C GLY A 161 -11.72 9.33 15.45
N LYS A 162 -12.19 8.08 15.65
CA LYS A 162 -12.59 7.56 16.96
C LYS A 162 -11.47 6.72 17.59
N ALA A 163 -11.02 7.12 18.78
CA ALA A 163 -10.09 6.31 19.57
C ALA A 163 -10.70 4.93 19.88
N GLY A 164 -9.93 3.86 19.66
CA GLY A 164 -10.37 2.47 19.86
C GLY A 164 -11.43 1.97 18.87
N GLY A 165 -11.85 2.79 17.91
CA GLY A 165 -12.80 2.43 16.87
C GLY A 165 -12.13 2.00 15.56
N PRO A 166 -12.92 1.56 14.56
CA PRO A 166 -12.39 1.30 13.23
C PRO A 166 -11.85 2.60 12.62
N LEU A 167 -10.69 2.55 11.96
CA LEU A 167 -10.05 3.73 11.35
C LEU A 167 -10.92 4.39 10.27
N PHE A 168 -11.63 3.58 9.50
CA PHE A 168 -12.47 4.03 8.40
C PHE A 168 -13.74 3.16 8.27
N LYS A 169 -14.74 3.68 7.57
CA LYS A 169 -15.88 2.92 7.04
C LYS A 169 -15.85 2.98 5.51
N ARG A 170 -15.99 1.83 4.86
CA ARG A 170 -16.01 1.72 3.40
C ARG A 170 -17.44 1.68 2.88
N LYS A 171 -17.73 2.47 1.84
CA LYS A 171 -18.95 2.38 1.02
C LYS A 171 -18.54 2.18 -0.43
N ALA A 172 -18.89 1.03 -1.01
CA ALA A 172 -18.78 0.84 -2.46
C ALA A 172 -19.74 1.81 -3.15
N VAL A 173 -19.24 2.57 -4.11
CA VAL A 173 -20.03 3.56 -4.86
C VAL A 173 -20.61 2.95 -6.13
N ILE A 174 -19.86 2.03 -6.75
CA ILE A 174 -20.30 1.28 -7.93
C ILE A 174 -20.18 -0.21 -7.62
N GLU A 175 -21.20 -0.97 -7.97
CA GLU A 175 -21.19 -2.42 -7.86
C GLU A 175 -20.32 -3.06 -8.95
N LYS A 176 -19.73 -4.22 -8.66
CA LYS A 176 -18.86 -4.92 -9.62
C LYS A 176 -19.55 -5.25 -10.94
N SER A 177 -20.85 -5.53 -10.90
CA SER A 177 -21.71 -5.77 -12.06
C SER A 177 -21.71 -4.60 -13.04
N SER A 178 -21.59 -3.37 -12.54
CA SER A 178 -21.63 -2.14 -13.32
C SER A 178 -20.26 -1.63 -13.76
N PHE A 179 -19.17 -2.34 -13.48
CA PHE A 179 -17.81 -1.86 -13.81
C PHE A 179 -17.59 -1.70 -15.31
N LYS A 180 -18.05 -2.65 -16.14
CA LYS A 180 -17.89 -2.55 -17.61
C LYS A 180 -18.61 -1.33 -18.20
N GLU A 181 -19.82 -1.06 -17.71
CA GLU A 181 -20.58 0.11 -18.12
C GLU A 181 -19.87 1.39 -17.68
N PHE A 182 -19.39 1.44 -16.43
CA PHE A 182 -18.65 2.57 -15.90
C PHE A 182 -17.34 2.85 -16.66
N GLU A 183 -16.59 1.80 -17.03
CA GLU A 183 -15.36 1.91 -17.82
C GLU A 183 -15.61 2.58 -19.18
N ASN A 184 -16.76 2.35 -19.82
CA ASN A 184 -17.12 3.02 -21.09
C ASN A 184 -17.37 4.52 -20.96
N HIS A 185 -17.57 5.02 -19.73
CA HIS A 185 -17.77 6.44 -19.42
C HIS A 185 -16.56 7.05 -18.71
N PHE A 186 -15.50 6.26 -18.52
CA PHE A 186 -14.24 6.71 -17.96
C PHE A 186 -13.38 7.28 -19.10
N LEU A 187 -12.93 8.53 -18.96
CA LEU A 187 -12.13 9.25 -19.96
C LEU A 187 -10.84 8.52 -20.31
#